data_AF-A0A527Z3Y5-F1
#
_entry.id   AF-A0A527Z3Y5-F1
#
_cell.length_a   1.000
_cell.length_b   1.000
_cell.length_c   1.000
_cell.angle_alpha   90.00
_cell.angle_beta   90.00
_cell.angle_gamma   90.00
#
_symmetry.space_group_name_H-M   'P 1'
#
loop_
_entity.id
_entity.type
_entity.pdbx_description
1 polymer ?
#
loop_
_entity_poly.entity_id
_entity_poly.type
_entity_poly.pdbx_seq_one_letter_code
_entity_poly.pdbx_strand_id
1 'polypeptide(L)'
;RERAARIVAAISGRDRDDAARLLENSGGAVKTAILLAAGAASADAAQKILEGTGHKLRPALSAIEGSMGRKTSVLKTEPEKGQQGD
;
A
#
# COMPACT_ATOMS: atom_id res chain seq x y z
N ARG A 1 13.84 -9.59 -8.14
CA ARG A 1 13.19 -8.29 -7.80
C ARG A 1 12.58 -7.62 -9.03
N GLU A 2 13.27 -7.54 -10.18
CA GLU A 2 12.72 -6.90 -11.40
C GLU A 2 11.40 -7.50 -11.91
N ARG A 3 11.26 -8.83 -11.92
CA ARG A 3 10.01 -9.49 -12.35
C ARG A 3 8.83 -9.13 -11.44
N ALA A 4 9.08 -9.09 -10.13
CA ALA A 4 8.08 -8.67 -9.16
C ALA A 4 7.65 -7.22 -9.39
N ALA A 5 8.61 -6.31 -9.63
CA ALA A 5 8.32 -4.89 -9.87
C ALA A 5 7.46 -4.68 -11.11
N ARG A 6 7.74 -5.39 -12.22
CA ARG A 6 6.89 -5.32 -13.41
C ARG A 6 5.46 -5.80 -13.16
N ILE A 7 5.29 -6.86 -12.35
CA ILE A 7 3.95 -7.38 -12.00
C ILE A 7 3.19 -6.36 -11.14
N VAL A 8 3.85 -5.79 -10.12
CA VAL A 8 3.25 -4.77 -9.25
C VAL A 8 2.86 -3.53 -10.07
N ALA A 9 3.73 -3.06 -10.96
CA ALA A 9 3.46 -1.94 -11.87
C ALA A 9 2.25 -2.22 -12.77
N ALA A 10 2.20 -3.39 -13.41
CA ALA A 10 1.10 -3.78 -14.30
C ALA A 10 -0.25 -3.91 -13.57
N ILE A 11 -0.26 -4.39 -12.33
CA ILE A 11 -1.49 -4.57 -11.55
C ILE A 11 -1.94 -3.27 -10.89
N SER A 12 -1.00 -2.48 -10.40
CA SER A 12 -1.30 -1.25 -9.64
C SER A 12 -1.40 0.00 -10.53
N GLY A 13 -1.04 -0.11 -11.81
CA GLY A 13 -0.99 1.02 -12.74
C GLY A 13 0.08 2.06 -12.40
N ARG A 14 1.10 1.67 -11.63
CA ARG A 14 2.20 2.55 -11.18
C ARG A 14 3.45 2.34 -12.02
N ASP A 15 4.36 3.31 -11.98
CA ASP A 15 5.66 3.19 -12.64
C ASP A 15 6.54 2.14 -11.95
N ARG A 16 7.59 1.72 -12.65
CA ARG A 16 8.53 0.71 -12.18
C ARG A 16 9.31 1.15 -10.94
N ASP A 17 9.63 2.44 -10.83
CA ASP A 17 10.32 3.00 -9.65
C ASP A 17 9.44 2.93 -8.39
N ASP A 18 8.18 3.39 -8.52
CA ASP A 18 7.15 3.27 -7.49
C ASP A 18 6.95 1.79 -7.09
N ALA A 19 6.82 0.90 -8.07
CA ALA A 19 6.65 -0.52 -7.84
C ALA A 19 7.85 -1.16 -7.12
N ALA A 20 9.08 -0.69 -7.41
CA ALA A 20 10.28 -1.13 -6.72
C ALA A 20 10.26 -0.68 -5.26
N ARG A 21 9.98 0.61 -4.99
CA ARG A 21 9.84 1.14 -3.63
C ARG A 21 8.77 0.39 -2.82
N LEU A 22 7.61 0.14 -3.43
CA LEU A 22 6.52 -0.59 -2.77
C LEU A 22 6.92 -2.03 -2.45
N LEU A 23 7.68 -2.69 -3.33
CA LEU A 23 8.23 -4.02 -3.07
C LEU A 23 9.24 -4.01 -1.93
N GLU A 24 10.12 -3.02 -1.86
CA GLU A 24 11.08 -2.90 -0.77
C GLU A 24 10.37 -2.67 0.56
N ASN A 25 9.39 -1.77 0.60
CA ASN A 25 8.58 -1.51 1.77
C ASN A 25 7.74 -2.74 2.20
N SER A 26 7.45 -3.62 1.26
CA SER A 26 6.74 -4.89 1.47
C SER A 26 7.63 -6.08 1.83
N GLY A 27 8.94 -5.88 1.99
CA GLY A 27 9.89 -6.99 2.20
C GLY A 27 10.00 -7.95 1.00
N GLY A 28 9.63 -7.50 -0.20
CA GLY A 28 9.66 -8.29 -1.43
C GLY A 28 8.36 -9.01 -1.77
N ALA A 29 7.30 -8.86 -0.96
CA ALA A 29 6.01 -9.48 -1.21
C ALA A 29 5.16 -8.69 -2.22
N VAL A 30 4.92 -9.27 -3.40
CA VAL A 30 4.14 -8.65 -4.50
C VAL A 30 2.72 -8.27 -4.06
N LYS A 31 2.04 -9.14 -3.32
CA LYS A 31 0.64 -8.88 -2.89
C LYS A 31 0.55 -7.73 -1.91
N THR A 32 1.47 -7.68 -0.95
CA THR A 32 1.60 -6.59 0.02
C THR A 32 1.90 -5.27 -0.69
N ALA A 33 2.77 -5.30 -1.71
CA ALA A 33 3.11 -4.12 -2.51
C ALA A 33 1.92 -3.57 -3.29
N ILE A 34 1.10 -4.45 -3.87
CA ILE A 34 -0.13 -4.06 -4.57
C ILE A 34 -1.14 -3.44 -3.59
N LEU A 35 -1.23 -3.96 -2.37
CA LEU A 35 -2.14 -3.42 -1.35
C LEU A 35 -1.67 -2.07 -0.81
N LEU A 36 -0.37 -1.89 -0.64
CA LEU A 36 0.22 -0.57 -0.36
C LEU A 36 -0.09 0.41 -1.49
N ALA A 37 0.04 -0.02 -2.75
CA ALA A 37 -0.31 0.81 -3.91
C ALA A 37 -1.80 1.19 -3.94
N ALA A 38 -2.67 0.29 -3.46
CA ALA A 38 -4.10 0.50 -3.32
C ALA A 38 -4.49 1.37 -2.12
N GLY A 39 -3.53 1.78 -1.28
CA GLY A 39 -3.76 2.67 -0.14
C GLY A 39 -3.79 1.96 1.23
N ALA A 40 -3.20 0.77 1.36
CA ALA A 40 -2.93 0.22 2.69
C ALA A 40 -1.96 1.14 3.45
N ALA A 41 -2.22 1.34 4.74
CA ALA A 41 -1.44 2.26 5.58
C ALA A 41 0.03 1.83 5.73
N SER A 42 0.28 0.51 5.83
CA SER A 42 1.61 -0.09 6.04
C SER A 42 1.64 -1.52 5.51
N ALA A 43 2.85 -2.09 5.37
CA ALA A 43 3.03 -3.48 4.97
C ALA A 43 2.36 -4.47 5.94
N ASP A 44 2.42 -4.20 7.25
CA ASP A 44 1.71 -4.97 8.29
C ASP A 44 0.19 -4.95 8.08
N ALA A 45 -0.40 -3.77 7.88
CA ALA A 45 -1.84 -3.64 7.62
C ALA A 45 -2.25 -4.38 6.34
N ALA A 46 -1.46 -4.27 5.28
CA ALA A 46 -1.67 -5.03 4.05
C ALA A 46 -1.60 -6.55 4.30
N GLN A 47 -0.65 -7.01 5.12
CA GLN A 47 -0.52 -8.42 5.48
C GLN A 47 -1.72 -8.92 6.27
N LYS A 48 -2.18 -8.15 7.27
CA LYS A 48 -3.32 -8.50 8.09
C LYS A 48 -4.61 -8.62 7.28
N ILE A 49 -4.78 -7.75 6.28
CA ILE A 49 -5.89 -7.81 5.32
C ILE A 49 -5.76 -9.05 4.42
N LEU A 50 -4.55 -9.38 3.95
CA LEU A 50 -4.30 -10.61 3.19
C LEU A 50 -4.65 -11.85 4.01
N GLU A 51 -4.21 -11.91 5.26
CA GLU A 51 -4.49 -13.05 6.15
C GLU A 51 -6.00 -13.18 6.41
N GLY A 52 -6.68 -12.08 6.74
CA GLY A 52 -8.12 -12.06 6.95
C GLY A 52 -8.95 -12.42 5.71
N THR A 53 -8.38 -12.29 4.51
CA THR A 53 -9.04 -12.63 3.23
C THR A 53 -8.56 -13.96 2.63
N GLY A 54 -7.70 -14.70 3.34
CA GLY A 54 -7.16 -15.97 2.86
C GLY A 54 -6.22 -15.81 1.67
N HIS A 55 -5.37 -14.79 1.68
CA HIS A 55 -4.38 -14.47 0.64
C HIS A 55 -4.99 -14.13 -0.76
N LYS A 56 -6.26 -13.74 -0.80
CA LYS A 56 -6.98 -13.41 -2.04
C LYS A 56 -6.95 -11.91 -2.32
N LEU A 57 -6.46 -11.53 -3.52
CA LEU A 57 -6.23 -10.12 -3.87
C LEU A 57 -7.53 -9.31 -4.01
N ARG A 58 -8.54 -9.85 -4.71
CA ARG A 58 -9.84 -9.18 -4.91
C ARG A 58 -10.53 -8.76 -3.60
N PRO A 59 -10.77 -9.67 -2.63
CA PRO A 59 -11.37 -9.28 -1.37
C PRO A 59 -10.44 -8.40 -0.52
N ALA A 60 -9.12 -8.55 -0.61
CA ALA A 60 -8.19 -7.66 0.08
C ALA A 60 -8.27 -6.22 -0.45
N LEU A 61 -8.34 -6.04 -1.77
CA LEU A 61 -8.55 -4.73 -2.40
C LEU A 61 -9.92 -4.14 -2.04
N SER A 62 -10.98 -4.94 -2.08
CA SER A 62 -12.32 -4.51 -1.65
C SER A 62 -12.37 -4.15 -0.16
N ALA A 63 -11.62 -4.85 0.69
CA ALA A 63 -11.52 -4.51 2.11
C ALA A 63 -10.79 -3.18 2.34
N ILE A 64 -9.79 -2.85 1.52
CA ILE A 64 -9.12 -1.54 1.54
C ILE A 64 -10.09 -0.46 1.05
N GLU A 65 -10.72 -0.65 -0.09
CA GLU A 65 -11.64 0.32 -0.69
C GLU A 65 -12.86 0.58 0.23
N GLY A 66 -13.46 -0.49 0.76
CA GLY A 66 -14.54 -0.42 1.75
C GLY A 66 -14.09 0.15 3.11
N SER A 67 -12.84 -0.05 3.51
CA SER A 67 -12.28 0.62 4.70
C SER A 67 -11.95 2.09 4.43
N MET A 68 -11.58 2.46 3.21
CA MET A 68 -11.27 3.84 2.84
C MET A 68 -12.52 4.72 2.93
N GLY A 69 -13.69 4.17 2.59
CA GLY A 69 -15.00 4.79 2.83
C GLY A 69 -15.32 5.07 4.31
N ARG A 70 -14.60 4.46 5.26
CA ARG A 70 -14.71 4.73 6.71
C ARG A 70 -13.60 5.61 7.25
N LYS A 71 -12.42 5.65 6.61
CA LYS A 71 -11.21 6.34 7.09
C LYS A 71 -11.08 7.79 6.63
N THR A 72 -11.87 8.23 5.66
CA THR A 72 -11.91 9.65 5.22
C THR A 72 -12.46 10.60 6.28
N SER A 73 -13.04 10.11 7.39
CA SER A 73 -13.44 10.98 8.49
C SER A 73 -12.34 11.28 9.52
N VAL A 74 -11.18 10.62 9.50
CA VAL A 74 -10.18 10.67 10.62
C VAL A 74 -8.69 10.75 10.18
N LEU A 75 -8.34 11.05 8.93
CA LEU A 75 -6.94 11.36 8.60
C LEU A 75 -6.76 12.78 8.07
N LYS A 76 -6.82 13.70 9.01
CA LYS A 76 -5.98 14.90 9.00
C LYS A 76 -4.56 14.44 9.39
N THR A 77 -3.75 14.06 8.41
CA THR A 77 -2.29 14.07 8.60
C THR A 77 -1.82 15.48 8.33
N GLU A 78 -1.76 16.24 9.42
CA GLU A 78 -1.10 17.54 9.51
C GLU A 78 0.35 17.40 9.06
N PRO A 79 0.88 18.33 8.26
CA PRO A 79 2.31 18.49 8.12
C PRO A 79 2.82 19.20 9.39
N GLU A 80 3.30 18.46 10.37
CA GLU A 80 4.10 18.98 11.49
C GLU A 80 5.51 18.42 11.36
N LYS A 81 6.63 19.16 11.40
CA LYS A 81 6.99 20.52 11.84
C LYS A 81 8.07 21.05 10.86
N GLY A 82 8.36 22.33 10.67
CA GLY A 82 8.28 23.49 11.56
C GLY A 82 9.68 23.93 11.99
N GLN A 83 10.00 25.20 11.71
CA GLN A 83 11.05 26.05 12.35
C GLN A 83 12.53 25.68 12.04
N GLN A 84 13.53 26.57 11.95
CA GLN A 84 13.73 27.97 12.38
C GLN A 84 15.10 28.49 11.85
N GLY A 85 15.21 29.81 11.58
CA GLY A 85 16.41 30.70 11.73
C GLY A 85 17.73 30.30 11.03
N ASP A 86 18.54 31.20 10.47
CA ASP A 86 18.74 32.65 10.60
C ASP A 86 19.29 33.19 9.27
#